data_AF-A0AAE0BAM6-F1
#
_entry.id   AF-A0AAE0BAM6-F1
#
_cell.length_a   1.000
_cell.length_b   1.000
_cell.length_c   1.000
_cell.angle_alpha   90.00
_cell.angle_beta   90.00
_cell.angle_gamma   90.00
#
_symmetry.space_group_name_H-M   'P 1'
#
loop_
_entity.id
_entity.type
_entity.pdbx_description
1 polymer ?
#
loop_
_entity_poly.entity_id
_entity_poly.type
_entity_poly.pdbx_seq_one_letter_code
_entity_poly.pdbx_strand_id
1 'polypeptide(L)'
;MRIVTWNIGLRGLRTLCSPHHANQYSEDSHGIRKKVSYGSLVALLNSLNADIICLQETKVSRSDLERDLALAPGWDSYFSCCRLRAGYSGVATFCRSEYAPIRAEEGFTGTLDGGARDNPVGPYGTLATEYNRRQLADLDLEGRCVVRSRVAPGCRSQLAGLDLEGRCVVRS
;
A
#
# COMPACT_ATOMS: atom_id res chain seq x y z
N MET A 1 15.57 5.73 10.53
CA MET A 1 14.56 5.56 9.46
C MET A 1 15.09 4.63 8.38
N ARG A 2 14.47 3.46 8.20
CA ARG A 2 14.75 2.46 7.17
C ARG A 2 13.52 2.25 6.30
N ILE A 3 13.72 2.28 4.99
CA ILE A 3 12.66 2.10 4.00
C ILE A 3 12.97 0.84 3.19
N VAL A 4 11.98 -0.03 3.06
CA VAL A 4 12.03 -1.21 2.21
C VAL A 4 11.04 -1.06 1.08
N THR A 5 11.45 -1.41 -0.13
CA THR A 5 10.58 -1.56 -1.28
C THR A 5 10.68 -2.98 -1.82
N TRP A 6 9.54 -3.62 -2.09
CA TRP A 6 9.54 -5.00 -2.58
C TRP A 6 8.35 -5.27 -3.51
N ASN A 7 8.65 -5.64 -4.75
CA ASN A 7 7.66 -6.19 -5.66
C ASN A 7 7.38 -7.65 -5.28
N ILE A 8 6.17 -7.92 -4.82
CA ILE A 8 5.71 -9.23 -4.34
C ILE A 8 4.89 -10.00 -5.39
N GLY A 9 4.93 -9.57 -6.66
CA GLY A 9 4.05 -10.07 -7.72
C GLY A 9 4.17 -11.55 -8.04
N LEU A 10 5.28 -12.20 -7.66
CA LEU A 10 5.40 -13.65 -7.79
C LEU A 10 4.35 -14.40 -6.96
N ARG A 11 3.91 -13.83 -5.83
CA ARG A 11 2.98 -14.50 -4.88
C ARG A 11 1.78 -13.67 -4.46
N GLY A 12 1.88 -12.35 -4.47
CA GLY A 12 0.87 -11.45 -3.93
C GLY A 12 0.83 -11.45 -2.39
N LEU A 13 0.14 -10.46 -1.82
CA LEU A 13 0.13 -10.21 -0.38
C LEU A 13 -0.60 -11.30 0.40
N ARG A 14 -1.75 -11.77 -0.11
CA ARG A 14 -2.56 -12.81 0.53
C ARG A 14 -1.74 -14.09 0.76
N THR A 15 -1.01 -14.54 -0.26
CA THR A 15 -0.15 -15.72 -0.16
C THR A 15 0.95 -15.53 0.86
N LEU A 16 1.62 -14.36 0.85
CA LEU A 16 2.69 -14.05 1.79
C LEU A 16 2.24 -13.96 3.25
N CYS A 17 0.96 -13.68 3.49
CA CYS A 17 0.39 -13.58 4.84
C CYS A 17 -0.40 -14.83 5.24
N SER A 18 -0.47 -15.87 4.41
CA SER A 18 -1.32 -17.04 4.67
C SER A 18 -0.79 -17.90 5.82
N PRO A 19 -1.59 -18.19 6.86
CA PRO A 19 -1.16 -19.02 8.00
C PRO A 19 -0.87 -20.48 7.59
N HIS A 20 -1.57 -20.98 6.56
CA HIS A 20 -1.43 -22.38 6.10
C HIS A 20 -0.03 -22.74 5.58
N HIS A 21 0.79 -21.74 5.25
CA HIS A 21 2.11 -21.93 4.64
C HIS A 21 3.26 -21.27 5.42
N ALA A 22 3.05 -20.88 6.68
CA ALA A 22 3.97 -20.03 7.46
C ALA A 22 5.42 -20.55 7.59
N ASN A 23 5.62 -21.87 7.39
CA ASN A 23 6.92 -22.55 7.47
C ASN A 23 7.31 -23.29 6.18
N GLN A 24 6.59 -23.06 5.08
CA GLN A 24 6.90 -23.70 3.81
C GLN A 24 7.91 -22.88 3.01
N TYR A 25 8.73 -23.58 2.24
CA TYR A 25 9.68 -23.01 1.29
C TYR A 25 9.39 -23.62 -0.08
N SER A 26 9.43 -22.80 -1.12
CA SER A 26 9.41 -23.28 -2.50
C SER A 26 10.82 -23.16 -3.08
N GLU A 27 11.24 -24.14 -3.84
CA GLU A 27 12.49 -24.11 -4.59
C GLU A 27 12.18 -23.79 -6.06
N ASP A 28 13.00 -22.95 -6.70
CA ASP A 28 12.90 -22.72 -8.15
C ASP A 28 13.80 -23.66 -8.94
N SER A 29 13.73 -23.58 -10.27
CA SER A 29 14.54 -24.39 -11.19
C SER A 29 16.06 -24.24 -11.02
N HIS A 30 16.51 -23.25 -10.23
CA HIS A 30 17.90 -22.98 -9.94
C HIS A 30 18.31 -23.39 -8.51
N GLY A 31 17.44 -24.08 -7.77
CA GLY A 31 17.73 -24.54 -6.41
C GLY A 31 17.59 -23.46 -5.34
N ILE A 32 17.04 -22.28 -5.66
CA ILE A 32 16.89 -21.19 -4.70
C ILE A 32 15.63 -21.41 -3.86
N ARG A 33 15.83 -21.66 -2.56
CA ARG A 33 14.73 -21.79 -1.58
C ARG A 33 14.17 -20.43 -1.18
N LYS A 34 12.87 -20.23 -1.36
CA LYS A 34 12.13 -18.99 -1.06
C LYS A 34 11.01 -19.29 -0.08
N LYS A 35 10.97 -18.62 1.08
CA LYS A 35 9.92 -18.77 2.10
C LYS A 35 8.55 -18.44 1.53
N VAL A 36 7.60 -19.38 1.49
CA VAL A 36 6.29 -19.26 0.82
C VAL A 36 5.39 -18.22 1.45
N SER A 37 5.30 -18.24 2.79
CA SER A 37 4.48 -17.32 3.58
C SER A 37 5.15 -17.01 4.91
N TYR A 38 4.82 -15.85 5.48
CA TYR A 38 5.21 -15.40 6.80
C TYR A 38 4.15 -15.72 7.86
N GLY A 39 2.99 -16.23 7.46
CA GLY A 39 1.91 -16.70 8.34
C GLY A 39 0.93 -15.62 8.81
N SER A 40 1.33 -14.35 8.78
CA SER A 40 0.46 -13.20 9.01
C SER A 40 1.07 -11.93 8.44
N LEU A 41 0.26 -10.88 8.29
CA LEU A 41 0.74 -9.56 7.88
C LEU A 41 1.78 -9.02 8.87
N VAL A 42 1.52 -9.08 10.17
CA VAL A 42 2.43 -8.60 11.21
C VAL A 42 3.79 -9.32 11.13
N ALA A 43 3.78 -10.64 10.94
CA ALA A 43 4.99 -11.43 10.82
C ALA A 43 5.80 -11.05 9.56
N LEU A 44 5.12 -10.81 8.43
CA LEU A 44 5.72 -10.30 7.20
C LEU A 44 6.40 -8.95 7.47
N LEU A 45 5.68 -7.97 8.00
CA LEU A 45 6.20 -6.61 8.20
C LEU A 45 7.38 -6.59 9.20
N ASN A 46 7.27 -7.34 10.30
CA ASN A 46 8.34 -7.43 11.29
C ASN A 46 9.60 -8.09 10.73
N SER A 47 9.46 -9.09 9.84
CA SER A 47 10.61 -9.76 9.22
C SER A 47 11.45 -8.86 8.32
N LEU A 48 10.84 -7.82 7.75
CA LEU A 48 11.49 -6.86 6.85
C LEU A 48 12.33 -5.82 7.62
N ASN A 49 12.16 -5.72 8.94
CA ASN A 49 12.94 -4.88 9.83
C ASN A 49 13.07 -3.43 9.32
N ALA A 50 11.94 -2.81 9.00
CA ALA A 50 11.88 -1.47 8.43
C ALA A 50 10.92 -0.56 9.23
N ASP A 51 11.00 0.73 8.94
CA ASP A 51 10.10 1.75 9.47
C ASP A 51 8.96 2.07 8.48
N ILE A 52 9.27 2.01 7.19
CA ILE A 52 8.32 2.15 6.08
C ILE A 52 8.55 1.01 5.08
N ILE A 53 7.48 0.34 4.68
CA ILE A 53 7.51 -0.79 3.73
C ILE A 53 6.57 -0.47 2.58
N CYS A 54 7.09 -0.46 1.35
CA CYS A 54 6.33 -0.28 0.13
C CYS A 54 6.30 -1.60 -0.65
N LEU A 55 5.12 -2.19 -0.81
CA LEU A 55 4.91 -3.43 -1.57
C LEU A 55 4.24 -3.11 -2.91
N GLN A 56 4.75 -3.69 -4.00
CA GLN A 56 4.14 -3.60 -5.33
C GLN A 56 3.64 -4.97 -5.80
N GLU A 57 2.67 -4.97 -6.73
CA GLU A 57 2.04 -6.19 -7.25
C GLU A 57 1.40 -7.01 -6.12
N THR A 58 0.64 -6.32 -5.26
CA THR A 58 -0.04 -6.94 -4.11
C THR A 58 -1.06 -7.99 -4.54
N LYS A 59 -1.66 -7.82 -5.72
CA LYS A 59 -2.71 -8.68 -6.29
C LYS A 59 -3.92 -8.81 -5.37
N VAL A 60 -4.19 -7.78 -4.57
CA VAL A 60 -5.32 -7.71 -3.64
C VAL A 60 -6.37 -6.78 -4.24
N SER A 61 -7.61 -7.24 -4.33
CA SER A 61 -8.75 -6.38 -4.67
C SER A 61 -9.35 -5.73 -3.42
N ARG A 62 -10.22 -4.72 -3.58
CA ARG A 62 -10.87 -4.08 -2.42
C ARG A 62 -11.73 -5.05 -1.61
N SER A 63 -12.39 -5.99 -2.27
CA SER A 63 -13.15 -7.07 -1.61
C SER A 63 -12.26 -8.06 -0.87
N ASP A 64 -10.97 -8.15 -1.21
CA ASP A 64 -10.00 -9.02 -0.54
C ASP A 64 -9.41 -8.41 0.74
N LEU A 65 -9.56 -7.09 0.96
CA LEU A 65 -8.99 -6.36 2.10
C LEU A 65 -9.78 -6.62 3.39
N GLU A 66 -9.76 -7.87 3.82
CA GLU A 66 -10.23 -8.28 5.14
C GLU A 66 -9.31 -7.73 6.24
N ARG A 67 -9.83 -7.69 7.48
CA ARG A 67 -9.14 -7.11 8.63
C ARG A 67 -7.70 -7.60 8.79
N ASP A 68 -7.46 -8.89 8.58
CA ASP A 68 -6.15 -9.53 8.79
C ASP A 68 -5.11 -9.21 7.70
N LEU A 69 -5.56 -8.72 6.53
CA LEU A 69 -4.70 -8.26 5.44
C LEU A 69 -4.56 -6.74 5.37
N ALA A 70 -5.44 -6.00 6.05
CA ALA A 70 -5.42 -4.54 6.06
C ALA A 70 -4.81 -3.97 7.36
N LEU A 71 -5.05 -4.62 8.50
CA LEU A 71 -4.66 -4.11 9.83
C LEU A 71 -3.52 -4.94 10.42
N ALA A 72 -2.43 -4.25 10.78
CA ALA A 72 -1.34 -4.81 11.54
C ALA A 72 -1.08 -3.93 12.77
N PRO A 73 -1.22 -4.45 14.01
CA PRO A 73 -0.93 -3.67 15.22
C PRO A 73 0.43 -2.98 15.17
N GLY A 74 0.45 -1.67 15.45
CA GLY A 74 1.65 -0.83 15.41
C GLY A 74 2.03 -0.30 14.01
N TRP A 75 1.22 -0.60 12.99
CA TRP A 75 1.41 -0.16 11.62
C TRP A 75 0.16 0.56 11.10
N ASP A 76 0.38 1.63 10.33
CA ASP A 76 -0.61 2.28 9.49
C ASP A 76 -0.46 1.77 8.05
N SER A 77 -1.56 1.34 7.46
CA SER A 77 -1.59 0.71 6.13
C SER A 77 -2.32 1.59 5.10
N TYR A 78 -1.72 1.70 3.91
CA TYR A 78 -2.25 2.49 2.80
C TYR A 78 -2.25 1.63 1.54
N PHE A 79 -3.40 1.45 0.89
CA PHE A 79 -3.53 0.61 -0.28
C PHE A 79 -3.97 1.42 -1.49
N SER A 80 -3.52 0.98 -2.67
CA SER A 80 -4.15 1.32 -3.93
C SER A 80 -4.31 0.04 -4.72
N CYS A 81 -5.56 -0.35 -4.96
CA CYS A 81 -5.90 -1.58 -5.67
C CYS A 81 -6.25 -1.23 -7.11
N CYS A 82 -5.89 -2.12 -8.05
CA CYS A 82 -6.37 -1.97 -9.43
C CYS A 82 -7.91 -1.98 -9.44
N ARG A 83 -8.50 -0.95 -10.02
CA ARG A 83 -9.95 -0.79 -10.18
C ARG A 83 -10.45 -1.39 -11.49
N LEU A 84 -9.57 -1.61 -12.47
CA LEU A 84 -9.90 -2.16 -13.79
C LEU A 84 -9.99 -3.70 -13.78
N ARG A 85 -9.17 -4.38 -12.98
CA ARG A 85 -9.13 -5.84 -12.91
C ARG A 85 -8.84 -6.30 -11.48
N ALA A 86 -9.79 -7.02 -10.88
CA ALA A 86 -9.62 -7.59 -9.56
C ALA A 86 -8.41 -8.54 -9.51
N GLY A 87 -7.64 -8.48 -8.41
CA GLY A 87 -6.46 -9.33 -8.22
C GLY A 87 -5.27 -8.99 -9.14
N TYR A 88 -5.35 -7.90 -9.90
CA TYR A 88 -4.26 -7.43 -10.77
C TYR A 88 -3.50 -6.27 -10.12
N SER A 89 -2.18 -6.24 -10.27
CA SER A 89 -1.30 -5.16 -9.80
C SER A 89 -1.55 -4.75 -8.34
N GLY A 90 -1.65 -3.44 -8.07
CA GLY A 90 -1.92 -2.86 -6.76
C GLY A 90 -0.66 -2.67 -5.90
N VAL A 91 -0.67 -1.62 -5.09
CA VAL A 91 0.40 -1.30 -4.13
C VAL A 91 -0.12 -1.19 -2.71
N ALA A 92 0.75 -1.48 -1.75
CA ALA A 92 0.49 -1.26 -0.33
C ALA A 92 1.70 -0.57 0.32
N THR A 93 1.46 0.42 1.16
CA THR A 93 2.48 1.02 2.01
C THR A 93 2.12 0.82 3.47
N PHE A 94 3.08 0.36 4.25
CA PHE A 94 2.96 0.21 5.70
C PHE A 94 3.96 1.13 6.36
N CYS A 95 3.51 1.96 7.28
CA CYS A 95 4.36 2.79 8.12
C CYS A 95 4.20 2.36 9.56
N ARG A 96 5.31 2.22 10.31
CA ARG A 96 5.21 2.22 11.78
C ARG A 96 4.49 3.50 12.23
N SER A 97 3.65 3.43 13.25
CA SER A 97 2.79 4.56 13.64
C SER A 97 3.56 5.86 13.95
N GLU A 98 4.81 5.76 14.41
CA GLU A 98 5.68 6.92 14.65
C GLU A 98 6.22 7.57 13.35
N TYR A 99 6.14 6.87 12.22
CA TYR A 99 6.53 7.31 10.88
C TYR A 99 5.31 7.48 9.95
N ALA A 100 4.10 7.56 10.52
CA ALA A 100 2.90 7.80 9.75
C ALA A 100 3.02 9.15 9.00
N PRO A 101 2.67 9.20 7.71
CA PRO A 101 2.62 10.45 6.96
C PRO A 101 1.55 11.40 7.53
N ILE A 102 1.75 12.70 7.35
CA ILE A 102 0.70 13.70 7.66
C ILE A 102 -0.52 13.50 6.73
N ARG A 103 -0.28 13.12 5.46
CA ARG A 103 -1.32 12.85 4.45
C ARG A 103 -0.88 11.74 3.50
N ALA A 104 -1.82 10.90 3.09
CA ALA A 104 -1.63 9.86 2.08
C ALA A 104 -2.75 9.95 1.04
N GLU A 105 -2.40 9.80 -0.24
CA GLU A 105 -3.32 9.94 -1.36
C GLU A 105 -3.19 8.76 -2.33
N GLU A 106 -4.33 8.33 -2.86
CA GLU A 106 -4.38 7.43 -4.00
C GLU A 106 -4.27 8.23 -5.31
N GLY A 107 -3.54 7.68 -6.28
CA GLY A 107 -3.35 8.27 -7.60
C GLY A 107 -2.23 9.31 -7.65
N PHE A 108 -1.45 9.24 -8.71
CA PHE A 108 -0.35 10.17 -8.98
C PHE A 108 -0.71 11.22 -10.03
N THR A 109 -1.86 11.10 -10.70
CA THR A 109 -2.37 12.13 -11.63
C THR A 109 -3.37 13.08 -11.00
N GLY A 110 -3.94 12.72 -9.84
CA GLY A 110 -4.90 13.56 -9.10
C GLY A 110 -6.31 13.54 -9.68
N THR A 111 -6.60 12.61 -10.60
CA THR A 111 -7.88 12.53 -11.32
C THR A 111 -8.94 11.72 -10.57
N LEU A 112 -8.55 10.89 -9.59
CA LEU A 112 -9.46 10.01 -8.86
C LEU A 112 -10.44 10.73 -7.92
N ASP A 113 -10.16 11.96 -7.50
CA ASP A 113 -10.99 12.70 -6.52
C ASP A 113 -11.87 13.80 -7.13
N GLY A 114 -12.12 13.80 -8.44
CA GLY A 114 -13.19 14.60 -9.05
C GLY A 114 -12.98 16.13 -9.19
N GLY A 115 -11.95 16.75 -8.61
CA GLY A 115 -11.71 18.19 -8.77
C GLY A 115 -10.60 18.74 -7.89
N ALA A 116 -10.13 19.95 -8.20
CA ALA A 116 -8.96 20.61 -7.62
C ALA A 116 -8.81 20.37 -6.12
N ARG A 117 -7.68 19.76 -5.73
CA ARG A 117 -7.31 19.55 -4.33
C ARG A 117 -6.70 20.85 -3.79
N ASP A 118 -7.23 21.36 -2.68
CA ASP A 118 -6.49 22.34 -1.87
C ASP A 118 -5.24 21.65 -1.31
N ASN A 119 -4.06 22.14 -1.71
CA ASN A 119 -2.74 21.71 -1.26
C ASN A 119 -2.42 20.21 -1.52
N PRO A 120 -2.24 19.79 -2.79
CA PRO A 120 -1.96 18.40 -3.12
C PRO A 120 -0.65 17.85 -2.55
N VAL A 121 -0.59 16.55 -2.28
CA VAL A 121 0.65 15.89 -1.83
C VAL A 121 1.60 15.61 -3.00
N GLY A 122 1.06 15.25 -4.16
CA GLY A 122 1.82 14.97 -5.38
C GLY A 122 2.03 16.19 -6.27
N PRO A 123 3.04 16.16 -7.17
CA PRO A 123 3.26 17.20 -8.16
C PRO A 123 2.22 17.09 -9.30
N TYR A 124 0.95 17.40 -9.00
CA TYR A 124 -0.11 17.35 -9.99
C TYR A 124 -0.08 18.65 -10.81
N GLY A 125 0.39 18.57 -12.07
CA GLY A 125 0.37 19.70 -12.98
C GLY A 125 1.07 19.43 -14.31
N THR A 126 2.21 18.73 -14.29
CA THR A 126 3.04 18.54 -15.49
C THR A 126 2.45 17.55 -16.49
N LEU A 127 1.69 16.55 -16.03
CA LEU A 127 1.14 15.50 -16.91
C LEU A 127 -0.16 15.93 -17.61
N ALA A 128 -0.85 16.96 -17.10
CA ALA A 128 -2.08 17.47 -17.68
C ALA A 128 -1.86 18.23 -18.99
N THR A 129 -0.61 18.65 -19.28
CA THR A 129 -0.25 19.28 -20.56
C THR A 129 0.07 18.27 -21.65
N GLU A 130 0.40 17.03 -21.30
CA GLU A 130 0.85 15.99 -22.23
C GLU A 130 -0.22 14.92 -22.50
N TYR A 131 -1.11 14.67 -21.54
CA TYR A 131 -2.10 13.60 -21.60
C TYR A 131 -3.51 14.11 -21.34
N ASN A 132 -4.50 13.49 -21.98
CA ASN A 132 -5.89 13.84 -21.73
C ASN A 132 -6.41 13.25 -20.42
N ARG A 133 -7.51 13.82 -19.90
CA ARG A 133 -8.10 13.43 -18.61
C ARG A 133 -8.47 11.94 -18.51
N ARG A 134 -8.87 11.30 -19.61
CA ARG A 134 -9.19 9.86 -19.62
C ARG A 134 -7.93 9.01 -19.47
N GLN A 135 -6.87 9.32 -20.21
CA GLN A 135 -5.59 8.62 -20.09
C GLN A 135 -5.00 8.74 -18.67
N LEU A 136 -5.10 9.92 -18.06
CA LEU A 136 -4.67 10.14 -16.68
C LEU A 136 -5.53 9.35 -15.68
N ALA A 137 -6.85 9.30 -15.89
CA ALA A 137 -7.73 8.48 -15.07
C ALA A 137 -7.41 6.99 -15.20
N ASP A 138 -7.24 6.48 -16.42
CA ASP A 138 -6.90 5.08 -16.68
C ASP A 138 -5.60 4.68 -15.96
N LEU A 139 -4.57 5.54 -15.99
CA LEU A 139 -3.31 5.33 -15.27
C LEU A 139 -3.50 5.21 -13.75
N ASP A 140 -4.31 6.09 -13.16
CA ASP A 140 -4.59 6.04 -11.73
C ASP A 140 -5.46 4.81 -11.36
N LEU A 141 -6.38 4.40 -12.23
CA LEU A 141 -7.23 3.21 -12.04
C LEU A 141 -6.42 1.89 -12.03
N GLU A 142 -5.18 1.87 -12.52
CA GLU A 142 -4.30 0.71 -12.42
C GLU A 142 -3.83 0.43 -10.98
N GLY A 143 -3.88 1.43 -10.10
CA GLY A 143 -3.57 1.29 -8.68
C GLY A 143 -2.07 1.15 -8.37
N ARG A 144 -1.21 1.84 -9.13
CA ARG A 144 0.26 1.67 -9.04
C ARG A 144 0.96 2.62 -8.07
N CYS A 145 0.25 3.59 -7.48
CA CYS A 145 0.88 4.62 -6.66
C CYS A 145 0.06 5.00 -5.43
N VAL A 146 0.76 5.17 -4.30
CA VAL A 146 0.30 5.90 -3.13
C VAL A 146 1.28 7.03 -2.90
N VAL A 147 0.79 8.26 -2.88
CA VAL A 147 1.62 9.45 -2.64
C VAL A 147 1.49 9.83 -1.17
N ARG A 148 2.62 10.09 -0.49
CA ARG A 148 2.64 10.47 0.92
C ARG A 148 3.40 11.78 1.14
N SER A 149 2.90 12.59 2.06
CA SER A 149 3.55 13.81 2.51
C SER A 149 4.61 13.50 3.56
N ARG A 150 5.36 14.54 3.98
CA ARG A 150 6.38 14.45 5.03
C ARG A 150 5.85 13.80 6.32
N VAL A 151 6.74 13.10 7.03
CA VAL A 151 6.53 12.63 8.40
C VAL A 151 6.57 13.83 9.36
N ALA A 152 5.59 13.97 10.24
CA ALA A 152 5.57 15.06 11.22
C ALA A 152 6.77 14.94 12.17
N PRO A 153 7.52 16.02 12.47
CA PRO A 153 8.53 15.98 13.51
C PRO A 153 7.82 15.85 14.89
N GLY A 154 8.07 14.77 15.62
CA GLY A 154 7.96 14.74 17.09
C GLY A 154 6.57 14.71 17.75
N CYS A 155 5.47 14.26 17.12
CA CYS A 155 4.15 14.33 17.76
C CYS A 155 3.52 12.95 18.06
N ARG A 156 3.71 12.47 19.30
CA ARG A 156 2.61 11.89 20.09
C ARG A 156 1.65 13.04 20.45
N SER A 157 0.37 12.72 20.64
CA SER A 157 -0.76 13.58 21.04
C SER A 157 -1.43 14.43 19.95
N GLN A 158 -2.24 13.77 19.11
CA GLN A 158 -3.69 13.98 19.04
C GLN A 158 -4.27 12.93 18.07
N LEU A 159 -4.76 11.82 18.63
CA LEU A 159 -5.43 10.76 17.87
C LEU A 159 -6.80 10.41 18.49
N ALA A 160 -7.46 11.37 19.13
CA ALA A 160 -8.75 11.17 19.79
C ALA A 160 -9.98 11.19 18.82
N GLY A 161 -9.75 11.22 17.50
CA GLY A 161 -10.80 11.04 16.48
C GLY A 161 -10.77 9.67 15.78
N LEU A 162 -9.70 8.90 15.97
CA LEU A 162 -9.34 7.83 15.01
C LEU A 162 -9.94 6.47 15.35
N ASP A 163 -10.73 6.39 16.42
CA ASP A 163 -11.62 5.25 16.71
C ASP A 163 -12.89 5.25 15.85
N LEU A 164 -13.12 6.29 15.04
CA LEU A 164 -14.20 6.35 14.04
C LEU A 164 -13.74 6.07 12.59
N GLU A 165 -12.43 5.88 12.35
CA GLU A 165 -11.81 6.22 11.05
C GLU A 165 -11.21 5.04 10.23
N GLY A 166 -11.82 3.85 10.23
CA GLY A 166 -11.56 2.76 9.28
C GLY A 166 -10.26 2.83 8.44
N ARG A 167 -9.09 2.71 9.09
CA ARG A 167 -7.78 2.97 8.46
C ARG A 167 -7.35 1.85 7.52
N CYS A 168 -7.94 1.90 6.34
CA CYS A 168 -7.39 1.52 5.07
C CYS A 168 -7.81 2.69 4.18
N VAL A 169 -6.91 3.36 3.45
CA VAL A 169 -7.35 4.30 2.41
C VAL A 169 -7.96 3.47 1.28
N VAL A 170 -9.22 3.06 1.46
CA VAL A 170 -10.07 2.45 0.44
C VAL A 170 -11.16 3.47 0.19
N ARG A 171 -10.84 4.50 -0.59
CA ARG A 171 -11.85 5.50 -0.99
C ARG A 171 -12.88 4.85 -1.89
N SER A 172 -14.07 4.54 -1.38
CA SER A 172 -15.25 4.11 -2.17
C SER A 172 -15.32 4.84 -3.50
#